data_AF-A0A6P0SPM4-F1
#
_entry.id   AF-A0A6P0SPM4-F1
#
_cell.length_a   1.000
_cell.length_b   1.000
_cell.length_c   1.000
_cell.angle_alpha   90.00
_cell.angle_beta   90.00
_cell.angle_gamma   90.00
#
_symmetry.space_group_name_H-M   'P 1'
#
loop_
_entity.id
_entity.type
_entity.pdbx_description
1 polymer ?
#
loop_
_entity_poly.entity_id
_entity_poly.type
_entity_poly.pdbx_seq_one_letter_code
_entity_poly.pdbx_strand_id
1 'polypeptide(L)'
;MILFTIAPQIEPEKIRTVLQAHASGSSLRGVSRTVNLTYNTVVSLVRAASVKGQMIHNAHVQNVVSSQISSDEFWSFVQKNKNAVNGMN
;
A
#
# COMPACT_ATOMS: atom_id res chain seq x y z
N MET A 1 13.03 -4.74 -6.31
CA MET A 1 13.14 -5.04 -7.75
C MET A 1 11.81 -4.89 -8.53
N ILE A 2 10.63 -4.89 -7.89
CA ILE A 2 9.34 -4.86 -8.61
C ILE A 2 8.90 -3.44 -9.02
N LEU A 3 9.22 -2.40 -8.24
CA LEU A 3 8.84 -1.02 -8.58
C LEU A 3 9.51 -0.50 -9.87
N PHE A 4 10.73 -0.98 -10.16
CA PHE A 4 11.52 -0.52 -11.31
C PHE A 4 11.04 -1.06 -12.66
N THR A 5 10.22 -2.13 -12.69
CA THR A 5 9.74 -2.71 -13.95
C THR A 5 8.43 -2.08 -14.43
N ILE A 6 7.62 -1.52 -13.53
CA ILE A 6 6.31 -0.91 -13.86
C ILE A 6 6.37 0.62 -13.99
N ALA A 7 7.31 1.27 -13.28
CA ALA A 7 7.44 2.72 -13.23
C ALA A 7 7.97 3.43 -14.50
N PRO A 8 8.79 2.85 -15.39
CA PRO A 8 9.41 3.64 -16.46
C PRO A 8 8.41 4.15 -17.52
N GLN A 9 7.14 3.70 -17.46
CA GLN A 9 6.07 4.11 -18.38
C GLN A 9 5.00 5.00 -17.70
N ILE A 10 5.17 5.35 -16.42
CA ILE A 10 4.21 6.16 -15.66
C ILE A 10 4.86 7.47 -15.25
N GLU A 11 4.25 8.58 -15.66
CA GLU A 11 4.65 9.92 -15.25
C GLU A 11 4.83 10.02 -13.72
N PRO A 12 5.97 10.53 -13.21
CA PRO A 12 6.24 10.63 -11.78
C PRO A 12 5.14 11.38 -11.00
N GLU A 13 4.56 12.41 -11.62
CA GLU A 13 3.46 13.17 -11.02
C GLU A 13 2.21 12.31 -10.78
N LYS A 14 1.89 11.39 -11.70
CA LYS A 14 0.78 10.44 -11.50
C LYS A 14 1.05 9.51 -10.33
N ILE A 15 2.30 9.06 -10.16
CA ILE A 15 2.69 8.24 -9.01
C ILE A 15 2.49 9.03 -7.72
N ARG A 16 2.92 10.29 -7.68
CA ARG A 16 2.72 11.18 -6.53
C ARG A 16 1.24 11.36 -6.20
N THR A 17 0.40 11.63 -7.20
CA THR A 17 -1.05 11.77 -6.99
C THR A 17 -1.67 10.47 -6.45
N VAL A 18 -1.28 9.30 -6.98
CA VAL A 18 -1.76 8.00 -6.49
C VAL A 18 -1.43 7.81 -5.01
N LEU A 19 -0.16 8.01 -4.64
CA LEU A 19 0.30 7.81 -3.26
C LEU A 19 -0.34 8.82 -2.30
N GLN A 20 -0.40 10.09 -2.69
CA GLN A 20 -1.04 11.14 -1.89
C GLN A 20 -2.53 10.84 -1.67
N ALA A 21 -3.27 10.54 -2.74
CA ALA A 21 -4.71 10.30 -2.66
C ALA A 21 -5.03 9.05 -1.80
N HIS A 22 -4.23 7.98 -1.94
CA HIS A 22 -4.39 6.79 -1.12
C HIS A 22 -4.11 7.06 0.36
N ALA A 23 -3.03 7.77 0.68
CA ALA A 23 -2.68 8.16 2.05
C ALA A 23 -3.76 9.05 2.69
N SER A 24 -4.46 9.87 1.90
CA SER A 24 -5.61 10.68 2.35
C SER A 24 -6.93 9.89 2.48
N GLY A 25 -6.93 8.58 2.25
CA GLY A 25 -8.10 7.72 2.41
C GLY A 25 -8.94 7.51 1.14
N SER A 26 -8.48 7.95 -0.03
CA SER A 26 -9.18 7.66 -1.28
C SER A 26 -9.11 6.16 -1.62
N SER A 27 -10.24 5.59 -2.03
CA SER A 27 -10.29 4.20 -2.47
C SER A 27 -9.42 3.98 -3.72
N LEU A 28 -8.79 2.81 -3.85
CA LEU A 28 -7.96 2.45 -5.01
C LEU A 28 -8.73 2.56 -6.33
N ARG A 29 -10.04 2.26 -6.31
CA ARG A 29 -10.94 2.42 -7.47
C ARG A 29 -11.22 3.89 -7.78
N GLY A 30 -11.37 4.74 -6.76
CA GLY A 30 -11.51 6.19 -6.95
C GLY A 30 -10.26 6.78 -7.59
N VAL A 31 -9.09 6.47 -7.02
CA VAL A 31 -7.78 6.91 -7.52
C VAL A 31 -7.55 6.47 -8.97
N SER A 32 -7.87 5.21 -9.30
CA SER A 32 -7.77 4.68 -10.67
C SER A 32 -8.55 5.51 -11.69
N ARG A 33 -9.76 5.96 -11.35
CA ARG A 33 -10.59 6.81 -12.22
C ARG A 33 -10.04 8.23 -12.33
N THR A 34 -9.63 8.84 -11.21
CA THR A 34 -9.13 10.21 -11.18
C THR A 34 -7.80 10.37 -11.93
N VAL A 35 -6.89 9.41 -11.80
CA VAL A 35 -5.53 9.48 -12.40
C VAL A 35 -5.47 8.82 -13.79
N ASN A 36 -6.58 8.20 -14.24
CA ASN A 36 -6.68 7.43 -15.49
C ASN A 36 -5.58 6.36 -15.58
N LEU A 37 -5.50 5.51 -14.56
CA LEU A 37 -4.63 4.34 -14.52
C LEU A 37 -5.48 3.09 -14.29
N THR A 38 -5.05 1.94 -14.82
CA THR A 38 -5.76 0.69 -14.54
C THR A 38 -5.75 0.38 -13.04
N TYR A 39 -6.81 -0.25 -12.54
CA TYR A 39 -6.92 -0.61 -11.13
C TYR A 39 -5.73 -1.44 -10.64
N ASN A 40 -5.29 -2.41 -11.44
CA ASN A 40 -4.17 -3.30 -11.08
C ASN A 40 -2.83 -2.56 -11.05
N THR A 41 -2.65 -1.53 -11.89
CA THR A 41 -1.49 -0.64 -11.82
C THR A 41 -1.48 0.12 -10.50
N VAL A 42 -2.61 0.71 -10.10
CA VAL A 42 -2.75 1.42 -8.81
C VAL A 42 -2.47 0.49 -7.63
N VAL A 43 -3.04 -0.72 -7.64
CA VAL A 43 -2.78 -1.75 -6.61
C VAL A 43 -1.29 -2.09 -6.50
N SER A 44 -0.63 -2.28 -7.65
CA SER A 44 0.79 -2.65 -7.68
C SER A 44 1.70 -1.52 -7.19
N LEU A 45 1.39 -0.27 -7.57
CA LEU A 45 2.10 0.92 -7.09
C LEU A 45 1.97 1.08 -5.57
N VAL A 46 0.74 1.02 -5.04
CA VAL A 46 0.50 1.14 -3.60
C VAL A 46 1.20 0.03 -2.83
N ARG A 47 1.09 -1.23 -3.29
CA ARG A 47 1.77 -2.36 -2.63
C ARG A 47 3.28 -2.17 -2.59
N ALA A 48 3.89 -1.77 -3.70
CA ALA A 48 5.33 -1.54 -3.77
C ALA A 48 5.76 -0.38 -2.83
N ALA A 49 4.96 0.69 -2.76
CA ALA A 49 5.18 1.80 -1.85
C ALA A 49 5.03 1.37 -0.37
N SER A 50 4.05 0.53 -0.02
CA SER A 50 3.88 0.01 1.33
C SER A 50 5.09 -0.80 1.80
N VAL A 51 5.62 -1.68 0.94
CA VAL A 51 6.83 -2.45 1.26
C VAL A 51 8.02 -1.52 1.51
N LYS A 52 8.20 -0.50 0.66
CA LYS A 52 9.29 0.48 0.83
C LYS A 52 9.09 1.35 2.07
N GLY A 53 7.85 1.75 2.35
CA GLY A 53 7.48 2.52 3.54
C GLY A 53 7.80 1.76 4.83
N GLN A 54 7.50 0.46 4.89
CA GLN A 54 7.85 -0.39 6.02
C GLN A 54 9.38 -0.46 6.23
N MET A 55 10.15 -0.62 5.15
CA MET A 55 11.61 -0.64 5.23
C MET A 55 12.17 0.67 5.78
N ILE A 56 11.65 1.81 5.31
CA ILE A 56 12.07 3.14 5.78
C ILE A 56 11.68 3.33 7.25
N HIS A 57 10.44 3.00 7.62
CA HIS A 57 9.97 3.05 9.00
C HIS A 57 10.88 2.24 9.91
N ASN A 58 11.13 0.98 9.59
CA ASN A 58 11.98 0.11 10.40
C ASN A 58 13.43 0.59 10.46
N ALA A 59 13.95 1.26 9.42
CA ALA A 59 15.30 1.79 9.46
C ALA A 59 15.44 3.05 10.35
N HIS A 60 14.40 3.87 10.45
CA HIS A 60 14.47 5.18 11.13
C HIS A 60 13.88 5.16 12.54
N VAL A 61 12.83 4.36 12.77
CA VAL A 61 12.13 4.29 14.07
C VAL A 61 12.82 3.22 14.92
N GLN A 62 13.96 3.59 15.49
CA GLN A 62 14.81 2.73 16.32
C GLN A 62 15.11 3.42 17.65
N ASN A 63 15.11 2.66 18.74
CA ASN A 63 15.45 3.14 20.09
C ASN A 63 14.74 4.45 20.50
N VAL A 64 13.46 4.58 20.16
CA VAL A 64 12.66 5.77 20.47
C VAL A 64 12.50 5.88 21.99
N VAL A 65 13.06 6.94 22.57
CA VAL A 65 12.89 7.24 24.00
C VAL A 65 11.49 7.84 24.19
N SER A 66 10.63 7.10 24.89
CA SER A 66 9.25 7.49 25.15
C SER A 66 8.96 7.41 26.64
N SER A 67 8.29 8.43 27.19
CA SER A 67 7.82 8.43 28.58
C SER A 67 6.57 7.58 28.79
N GLN A 68 5.77 7.41 27.74
CA GLN A 68 4.57 6.59 27.72
C GLN A 68 4.39 5.98 26.33
N ILE A 69 3.86 4.76 26.27
CA ILE A 69 3.48 4.07 25.04
C ILE A 69 1.98 3.80 25.12
N SER A 70 1.24 4.27 24.13
CA SER A 70 -0.17 3.95 23.94
C SER A 70 -0.32 3.08 22.71
N SER A 71 -1.07 1.99 22.86
CA SER A 71 -1.38 1.06 21.79
C SER A 71 -2.90 0.87 21.74
N ASP A 72 -3.44 0.78 20.52
CA ASP A 72 -4.84 0.53 20.25
C ASP A 72 -4.97 -0.59 19.21
N GLU A 73 -6.13 -1.23 19.15
CA GLU A 73 -6.40 -2.32 18.22
C GLU A 73 -7.02 -1.80 16.92
N PHE A 74 -6.44 -2.22 15.79
CA PHE A 74 -7.02 -1.95 14.48
C PHE A 74 -7.78 -3.16 13.96
N TRP A 75 -9.08 -3.00 13.74
CA TRP A 75 -9.95 -4.06 13.23
C TRP A 75 -10.22 -3.85 11.74
N SER A 76 -9.96 -4.86 10.92
CA SER A 76 -10.29 -4.85 9.49
C SER A 76 -11.14 -6.05 9.11
N PHE A 77 -12.26 -5.80 8.40
CA PHE A 77 -13.03 -6.87 7.80
C PHE A 77 -12.30 -7.43 6.58
N VAL A 78 -11.93 -8.71 6.64
CA VAL A 78 -11.27 -9.42 5.53
C VAL A 78 -12.14 -10.56 5.03
N GLN A 79 -12.25 -10.68 3.71
CA GLN A 79 -12.98 -11.79 3.10
C GLN A 79 -12.14 -13.08 3.19
N LYS A 80 -12.77 -14.20 3.59
CA LYS A 80 -12.13 -15.52 3.53
C LYS A 80 -11.74 -15.85 2.10
N ASN A 81 -10.48 -16.25 1.89
CA ASN A 81 -10.02 -16.77 0.60
C ASN A 81 -10.72 -18.12 0.34
N LYS A 82 -11.66 -18.14 -0.60
CA LYS A 82 -12.44 -19.35 -0.95
C LYS A 82 -11.56 -20.48 -1.49
N ASN A 83 -10.37 -20.18 -2.01
CA ASN A 83 -9.43 -21.16 -2.54
C ASN A 83 -8.54 -21.80 -1.47
N ALA A 84 -8.56 -21.29 -0.23
CA ALA A 84 -7.74 -21.84 0.85
C ALA A 84 -8.23 -23.21 1.37
N VAL A 85 -9.45 -23.63 1.01
CA VAL A 85 -10.10 -24.85 1.54
C VAL A 85 -10.02 -26.04 0.57
N ASN A 86 -9.56 -25.85 -0.67
CA ASN A 86 -9.52 -26.92 -1.70
C ASN A 86 -8.30 -27.85 -1.62
N GLY A 87 -7.46 -27.75 -0.58
CA GLY A 87 -6.21 -28.51 -0.44
C GLY A 87 -6.23 -29.63 0.60
N MET A 88 -7.40 -30.01 1.12
CA MET A 88 -7.55 -31.14 2.05
C MET A 88 -8.54 -32.15 1.45
N ASN A 89 -8.08 -32.91 0.46
CA ASN A 89 -8.63 -34.20 0.04
C ASN A 89 -7.48 -35.06 -0.46
#